data_AF-A0A5C6DGM0-F1
#
_entry.id   AF-A0A5C6DGM0-F1
#
_cell.length_a   1.000
_cell.length_b   1.000
_cell.length_c   1.000
_cell.angle_alpha   90.00
_cell.angle_beta   90.00
_cell.angle_gamma   90.00
#
_symmetry.space_group_name_H-M   'P 1'
#
loop_
_entity.id
_entity.type
_entity.pdbx_description
1 polymer ?
#
loop_
_entity_poly.entity_id
_entity_poly.type
_entity_poly.pdbx_seq_one_letter_code
_entity_poly.pdbx_strand_id
1 'polypeptide(L)'
;MKQNTSSTRRLAVNAAFLKDIKDDSHHLKVLLEKISPMVSHEKIASNHWGEIVELWSELRDQLALHFSLEEAYGYFEEAIDTAPELSTKAEQLRGQHTQLFESIRRLVEAASEAPADQEERIAKLLTRYMSFIKSFQVHEEAELTLILEALDSDLGVCD
;
A
#
# COMPACT_ATOMS: atom_id res chain seq x y z
N MET A 1 -26.92 33.63 8.13
CA MET A 1 -25.55 33.46 7.61
C MET A 1 -24.87 32.32 8.38
N LYS A 2 -24.99 31.07 7.94
CA LYS A 2 -24.38 29.90 8.61
C LYS A 2 -24.00 28.85 7.58
N GLN A 3 -22.95 29.08 6.79
CA GLN A 3 -22.32 28.06 5.95
C GLN A 3 -20.90 28.57 5.63
N ASN A 4 -19.88 28.10 6.37
CA ASN A 4 -18.47 28.10 5.90
C ASN A 4 -17.52 27.28 6.77
N THR A 5 -17.94 26.84 7.97
CA THR A 5 -17.08 26.03 8.85
C THR A 5 -16.89 24.59 8.38
N SER A 6 -17.78 24.06 7.52
CA SER A 6 -17.68 22.70 6.98
C SER A 6 -16.60 22.58 5.90
N SER A 7 -16.51 23.52 4.95
CA SER A 7 -15.49 23.49 3.90
C SER A 7 -14.08 23.73 4.45
N THR A 8 -13.91 24.66 5.39
CA THR A 8 -12.58 24.91 6.00
C THR A 8 -12.11 23.75 6.87
N ARG A 9 -13.03 23.04 7.54
CA ARG A 9 -12.70 21.83 8.30
C ARG A 9 -12.37 20.66 7.37
N ARG A 10 -13.09 20.47 6.25
CA ARG A 10 -12.74 19.49 5.20
C ARG A 10 -11.37 19.79 4.57
N LEU A 11 -11.07 21.03 4.20
CA LEU A 11 -9.78 21.44 3.63
C LEU A 11 -8.60 21.28 4.61
N ALA A 12 -8.79 21.60 5.90
CA ALA A 12 -7.75 21.42 6.92
C ALA A 12 -7.54 19.95 7.31
N VAL A 13 -8.62 19.16 7.32
CA VAL A 13 -8.55 17.70 7.46
C VAL A 13 -7.83 17.12 6.25
N ASN A 14 -8.16 17.54 5.02
CA ASN A 14 -7.51 17.09 3.78
C ASN A 14 -6.00 17.45 3.74
N ALA A 15 -5.57 18.59 4.29
CA ALA A 15 -4.15 18.95 4.32
C ALA A 15 -3.32 18.13 5.34
N ALA A 16 -3.89 17.80 6.50
CA ALA A 16 -3.25 16.90 7.46
C ALA A 16 -3.27 15.45 6.95
N PHE A 17 -4.38 15.04 6.34
CA PHE A 17 -4.58 13.75 5.68
C PHE A 17 -3.58 13.47 4.54
N LEU A 18 -3.44 14.40 3.59
CA LEU A 18 -2.47 14.26 2.50
C LEU A 18 -1.04 14.20 3.03
N LYS A 19 -0.81 14.74 4.23
CA LYS A 19 0.48 14.64 4.90
C LYS A 19 0.67 13.27 5.54
N ASP A 20 -0.33 12.72 6.24
CA ASP A 20 -0.25 11.40 6.88
C ASP A 20 -0.13 10.27 5.84
N ILE A 21 -0.95 10.27 4.77
CA ILE A 21 -0.80 9.30 3.67
C ILE A 21 0.56 9.45 2.99
N LYS A 22 1.02 10.68 2.74
CA LYS A 22 2.31 10.91 2.11
C LYS A 22 3.49 10.46 2.99
N ASP A 23 3.39 10.67 4.31
CA ASP A 23 4.41 10.22 5.27
C ASP A 23 4.47 8.69 5.30
N ASP A 24 3.30 8.05 5.31
CA ASP A 24 3.15 6.61 5.21
C ASP A 24 3.72 6.04 3.89
N SER A 25 3.32 6.57 2.73
CA SER A 25 3.84 6.15 1.43
C SER A 25 5.36 6.34 1.33
N HIS A 26 5.89 7.41 1.94
CA HIS A 26 7.34 7.62 2.04
C HIS A 26 7.99 6.54 2.91
N HIS A 27 7.38 6.20 4.04
CA HIS A 27 7.87 5.15 4.94
C HIS A 27 7.89 3.78 4.25
N LEU A 28 6.81 3.41 3.54
CA LEU A 28 6.75 2.20 2.70
C LEU A 28 7.87 2.17 1.66
N LYS A 29 8.09 3.28 0.95
CA LYS A 29 9.15 3.39 -0.05
C LYS A 29 10.54 3.14 0.56
N VAL A 30 10.84 3.76 1.70
CA VAL A 30 12.11 3.57 2.42
C VAL A 30 12.31 2.11 2.82
N LEU A 31 11.26 1.43 3.30
CA LEU A 31 11.30 0.00 3.62
C LEU A 31 11.61 -0.87 2.40
N LEU A 32 10.91 -0.62 1.28
CA LEU A 32 11.14 -1.35 0.04
C LEU A 32 12.57 -1.15 -0.50
N GLU A 33 13.10 0.07 -0.42
CA GLU A 33 14.48 0.39 -0.81
C GLU A 33 15.51 -0.33 0.08
N LYS A 34 15.22 -0.52 1.38
CA LYS A 34 16.07 -1.30 2.29
C LYS A 34 16.04 -2.80 1.99
N ILE A 35 14.87 -3.35 1.68
CA ILE A 35 14.69 -4.79 1.41
C ILE A 35 15.31 -5.19 0.07
N SER A 36 15.18 -4.34 -0.94
CA SER A 36 15.61 -4.60 -2.34
C SER A 36 17.02 -5.20 -2.49
N PRO A 37 18.10 -4.62 -1.92
CA PRO A 37 19.45 -5.19 -2.05
C PRO A 37 19.59 -6.57 -1.37
N MET A 38 18.83 -6.84 -0.31
CA MET A 38 18.93 -8.09 0.46
C MET A 38 18.24 -9.26 -0.23
N VAL A 39 17.17 -8.98 -0.97
CA VAL A 39 16.40 -9.99 -1.74
C VAL A 39 16.91 -10.18 -3.17
N SER A 40 17.96 -9.46 -3.57
CA SER A 40 18.50 -9.47 -4.93
C SER A 40 19.12 -10.81 -5.35
N HIS A 41 19.63 -11.58 -4.39
CA HIS A 41 20.25 -12.88 -4.65
C HIS A 41 20.08 -13.84 -3.45
N GLU A 42 19.83 -15.11 -3.71
CA GLU A 42 19.59 -16.15 -2.68
C GLU A 42 20.71 -16.23 -1.61
N LYS A 43 21.98 -16.19 -2.02
CA LYS A 43 23.14 -16.15 -1.11
C LYS A 43 23.18 -14.90 -0.22
N ILE A 44 22.81 -13.74 -0.76
CA ILE A 44 22.73 -12.52 0.06
C ILE A 44 21.57 -12.67 1.04
N ALA A 45 20.44 -13.17 0.56
CA ALA A 45 19.26 -13.38 1.38
C ALA A 45 19.47 -14.40 2.51
N SER A 46 20.22 -15.48 2.27
CA SER A 46 20.57 -16.47 3.29
C SER A 46 21.47 -15.86 4.38
N ASN A 47 22.46 -15.04 4.00
CA ASN A 47 23.33 -14.34 4.96
C ASN A 47 22.58 -13.29 5.81
N HIS A 48 21.55 -12.67 5.24
CA HIS A 48 20.74 -11.63 5.89
C HIS A 48 19.34 -12.12 6.28
N TRP A 49 19.13 -13.44 6.38
CA TRP A 49 17.77 -14.00 6.45
C TRP A 49 16.96 -13.49 7.65
N GLY A 50 17.59 -13.38 8.82
CA GLY A 50 16.94 -12.82 10.01
C GLY A 50 16.50 -11.37 9.80
N GLU A 51 17.37 -10.54 9.23
CA GLU A 51 17.10 -9.13 8.93
C GLU A 51 15.98 -8.99 7.88
N ILE A 52 15.97 -9.85 6.86
CA ILE A 52 14.88 -9.91 5.86
C ILE A 52 13.54 -10.25 6.51
N VAL A 53 13.51 -11.23 7.42
CA VAL A 53 12.27 -11.62 8.12
C VAL A 53 11.75 -10.46 8.97
N GLU A 54 12.62 -9.75 9.68
CA GLU A 54 12.25 -8.55 10.45
C GLU A 54 11.72 -7.44 9.55
N LEU A 55 12.40 -7.12 8.46
CA LEU A 55 11.97 -6.11 7.50
C LEU A 55 10.65 -6.48 6.81
N TRP A 56 10.42 -7.76 6.51
CA TRP A 56 9.15 -8.22 5.96
C TRP A 56 8.02 -8.14 7.00
N SER A 57 8.30 -8.37 8.28
CA SER A 57 7.32 -8.12 9.36
C SER A 57 7.00 -6.64 9.48
N GLU A 58 8.01 -5.77 9.44
CA GLU A 58 7.82 -4.32 9.47
C GLU A 58 7.01 -3.84 8.25
N LEU A 59 7.29 -4.38 7.05
CA LEU A 59 6.51 -4.13 5.84
C LEU A 59 5.04 -4.56 6.00
N ARG A 60 4.77 -5.75 6.58
CA ARG A 60 3.41 -6.21 6.85
C ARG A 60 2.67 -5.22 7.75
N ASP A 61 3.30 -4.81 8.84
CA ASP A 61 2.68 -3.92 9.83
C ASP A 61 2.45 -2.53 9.24
N GLN A 62 3.36 -2.05 8.40
CA GLN A 62 3.16 -0.81 7.65
C GLN A 62 2.02 -0.90 6.62
N LEU A 63 1.92 -1.99 5.88
CA LEU A 63 0.80 -2.17 4.95
C LEU A 63 -0.55 -2.23 5.67
N ALA A 64 -0.61 -2.80 6.88
CA ALA A 64 -1.82 -2.74 7.68
C ALA A 64 -2.21 -1.30 8.04
N LEU A 65 -1.22 -0.47 8.39
CA LEU A 65 -1.44 0.95 8.67
C LEU A 65 -1.90 1.67 7.40
N HIS A 66 -1.17 1.52 6.29
CA HIS A 66 -1.49 2.12 4.99
C HIS A 66 -2.95 1.88 4.61
N PHE A 67 -3.36 0.60 4.49
CA PHE A 67 -4.74 0.25 4.13
C PHE A 67 -5.76 0.79 5.14
N SER A 68 -5.45 0.74 6.44
CA SER A 68 -6.35 1.28 7.46
C SER A 68 -6.53 2.80 7.34
N LEU A 69 -5.48 3.54 6.96
CA LEU A 69 -5.58 4.98 6.71
C LEU A 69 -6.45 5.24 5.49
N GLU A 70 -6.21 4.55 4.37
CA GLU A 70 -7.00 4.71 3.15
C GLU A 70 -8.49 4.40 3.35
N GLU A 71 -8.80 3.34 4.10
CA GLU A 71 -10.17 2.95 4.42
C GLU A 71 -10.82 3.91 5.43
N ALA A 72 -10.13 4.28 6.51
CA ALA A 72 -10.70 5.10 7.58
C ALA A 72 -10.96 6.56 7.15
N TYR A 73 -10.16 7.08 6.22
CA TYR A 73 -10.33 8.43 5.70
C TYR A 73 -11.22 8.50 4.47
N GLY A 74 -11.74 7.36 4.00
CA GLY A 74 -12.62 7.33 2.84
C GLY A 74 -11.91 7.83 1.59
N TYR A 75 -10.64 7.43 1.39
CA TYR A 75 -9.84 7.88 0.25
C TYR A 75 -10.55 7.65 -1.10
N PHE A 76 -11.25 6.52 -1.17
CA PHE A 76 -12.13 6.18 -2.28
C PHE A 76 -13.50 6.86 -2.25
N GLU A 77 -14.03 7.19 -1.06
CA GLU A 77 -15.35 7.82 -0.93
C GLU A 77 -15.36 9.24 -1.50
N GLU A 78 -14.27 9.99 -1.36
CA GLU A 78 -14.13 11.31 -2.00
C GLU A 78 -14.13 11.19 -3.54
N ALA A 79 -13.43 10.18 -4.08
CA ALA A 79 -13.44 9.92 -5.53
C ALA A 79 -14.81 9.45 -6.05
N ILE A 80 -15.56 8.67 -5.25
CA ILE A 80 -16.90 8.17 -5.59
C ILE A 80 -17.96 9.28 -5.55
N ASP A 81 -17.87 10.20 -4.59
CA ASP A 81 -18.81 11.34 -4.48
C ASP A 81 -18.72 12.24 -5.73
N THR A 82 -17.51 12.44 -6.26
CA THR A 82 -17.25 13.22 -7.47
C THR A 82 -17.58 12.46 -8.76
N ALA A 83 -17.28 11.16 -8.83
CA ALA A 83 -17.43 10.35 -10.04
C ALA A 83 -18.04 8.97 -9.70
N PRO A 84 -19.38 8.86 -9.65
CA PRO A 84 -20.06 7.63 -9.25
C PRO A 84 -19.81 6.45 -10.20
N GLU A 85 -19.38 6.70 -11.46
CA GLU A 85 -18.95 5.61 -12.35
C GLU A 85 -17.67 4.90 -11.88
N LEU A 86 -16.85 5.55 -11.04
CA LEU A 86 -15.63 4.98 -10.48
C LEU A 86 -15.88 4.09 -9.25
N SER A 87 -17.11 4.07 -8.71
CA SER A 87 -17.48 3.26 -7.53
C SER A 87 -17.12 1.79 -7.65
N THR A 88 -17.38 1.18 -8.81
CA THR A 88 -17.08 -0.24 -9.00
C THR A 88 -15.58 -0.51 -8.94
N LYS A 89 -14.76 0.40 -9.48
CA LYS A 89 -13.30 0.29 -9.50
C LYS A 89 -12.71 0.53 -8.11
N ALA A 90 -13.24 1.51 -7.37
CA ALA A 90 -12.88 1.79 -5.99
C ALA A 90 -13.20 0.61 -5.04
N GLU A 91 -14.40 0.03 -5.12
CA GLU A 91 -14.75 -1.16 -4.32
C GLU A 91 -13.86 -2.36 -4.68
N GLN A 92 -13.52 -2.54 -5.95
CA GLN A 92 -12.61 -3.58 -6.39
C GLN A 92 -11.20 -3.39 -5.80
N LEU A 93 -10.68 -2.16 -5.80
CA LEU A 93 -9.36 -1.84 -5.23
C LEU A 93 -9.34 -2.04 -3.71
N ARG A 94 -10.36 -1.57 -2.99
CA ARG A 94 -10.51 -1.84 -1.55
C ARG A 94 -10.55 -3.36 -1.27
N GLY A 95 -11.19 -4.15 -2.13
CA GLY A 95 -11.18 -5.61 -2.04
C GLY A 95 -9.78 -6.25 -2.23
N GLN A 96 -8.83 -5.57 -2.86
CA GLN A 96 -7.45 -6.03 -3.03
C GLN A 96 -6.61 -5.83 -1.76
N HIS A 97 -6.91 -4.84 -0.91
CA HIS A 97 -6.20 -4.61 0.37
C HIS A 97 -6.14 -5.87 1.23
N THR A 98 -7.29 -6.53 1.41
CA THR A 98 -7.37 -7.80 2.17
C THR A 98 -6.51 -8.90 1.54
N GLN A 99 -6.50 -9.01 0.20
CA GLN A 99 -5.76 -10.05 -0.51
C GLN A 99 -4.25 -9.81 -0.43
N LEU A 100 -3.82 -8.56 -0.59
CA LEU A 100 -2.41 -8.15 -0.47
C LEU A 100 -1.92 -8.36 0.95
N PHE A 101 -2.70 -7.93 1.95
CA PHE A 101 -2.36 -8.11 3.36
C PHE A 101 -2.20 -9.58 3.75
N GLU A 102 -3.14 -10.45 3.36
CA GLU A 102 -3.03 -11.89 3.60
C GLU A 102 -1.83 -12.52 2.88
N SER A 103 -1.49 -12.02 1.69
CA SER A 103 -0.33 -12.49 0.92
C SER A 103 0.98 -12.20 1.65
N ILE A 104 1.19 -10.95 2.10
CA ILE A 104 2.40 -10.57 2.84
C ILE A 104 2.44 -11.26 4.20
N ARG A 105 1.32 -11.34 4.92
CA ARG A 105 1.24 -12.04 6.21
C ARG A 105 1.71 -13.49 6.11
N ARG A 106 1.17 -14.24 5.15
CA ARG A 106 1.56 -15.65 4.91
C ARG A 106 3.01 -15.79 4.47
N LEU A 107 3.56 -14.79 3.79
CA LEU A 107 4.97 -14.75 3.43
C LEU A 107 5.84 -14.61 4.69
N VAL A 108 5.52 -13.65 5.57
CA VAL A 108 6.26 -13.43 6.84
C VAL A 108 6.21 -14.66 7.73
N GLU A 109 5.02 -15.27 7.89
CA GLU A 109 4.87 -16.50 8.69
C GLU A 109 5.75 -17.62 8.15
N ALA A 110 5.66 -17.91 6.84
CA ALA A 110 6.45 -18.95 6.21
C ALA A 110 7.96 -18.69 6.25
N ALA A 111 8.37 -17.42 6.26
CA ALA A 111 9.76 -16.99 6.34
C ALA A 111 10.33 -17.10 7.75
N SER A 112 9.53 -16.79 8.77
CA SER A 112 9.89 -16.94 10.19
C SER A 112 10.13 -18.40 10.56
N GLU A 113 9.45 -19.33 9.89
CA GLU A 113 9.62 -20.78 10.08
C GLU A 113 10.72 -21.39 9.19
N ALA A 114 11.34 -20.61 8.30
CA ALA A 114 12.36 -21.10 7.38
C ALA A 114 13.76 -20.95 7.99
N PRO A 115 14.55 -22.04 8.12
CA PRO A 115 15.92 -21.95 8.58
C PRO A 115 16.81 -21.29 7.50
N ALA A 116 17.77 -20.46 7.94
CA ALA A 116 18.65 -19.70 7.06
C ALA A 116 19.54 -20.58 6.14
N ASP A 117 19.78 -21.83 6.54
CA ASP A 117 20.60 -22.82 5.80
C ASP A 117 19.85 -23.52 4.65
N GLN A 118 18.53 -23.33 4.53
CA GLN A 118 17.73 -23.92 3.45
C GLN A 118 17.59 -22.97 2.25
N GLU A 119 18.65 -22.86 1.44
CA GLU A 119 18.70 -21.99 0.25
C GLU A 119 17.51 -22.20 -0.71
N GLU A 120 17.08 -23.45 -0.95
CA GLU A 120 15.92 -23.73 -1.82
C GLU A 120 14.61 -23.14 -1.27
N ARG A 121 14.42 -23.20 0.06
CA ARG A 121 13.23 -22.66 0.72
C ARG A 121 13.26 -21.13 0.68
N ILE A 122 14.43 -20.53 0.90
CA ILE A 122 14.65 -19.09 0.76
C ILE A 122 14.34 -18.64 -0.67
N ALA A 123 14.87 -19.30 -1.69
CA ALA A 123 14.61 -18.96 -3.10
C ALA A 123 13.11 -18.97 -3.45
N LYS A 124 12.36 -19.95 -2.93
CA LYS A 124 10.89 -20.01 -3.07
C LYS A 124 10.20 -18.82 -2.41
N LEU A 125 10.64 -18.43 -1.21
CA LEU A 125 10.09 -17.28 -0.49
C LEU A 125 10.43 -15.95 -1.18
N LEU A 126 11.65 -15.78 -1.69
CA LEU A 126 12.03 -14.62 -2.51
C LEU A 126 11.16 -14.50 -3.77
N THR A 127 10.88 -15.61 -4.44
CA THR A 127 9.99 -15.62 -5.62
C THR A 127 8.56 -15.16 -5.25
N ARG A 128 8.04 -15.60 -4.10
CA ARG A 128 6.76 -15.15 -3.57
C ARG A 128 6.78 -13.67 -3.21
N TYR A 129 7.84 -13.19 -2.58
CA TYR A 129 8.05 -11.77 -2.29
C TYR A 129 8.03 -10.92 -3.56
N MET A 130 8.78 -11.31 -4.60
CA MET A 130 8.81 -10.58 -5.88
C MET A 130 7.44 -10.54 -6.56
N SER A 131 6.68 -11.64 -6.46
CA SER A 131 5.32 -11.69 -6.98
C SER A 131 4.38 -10.75 -6.21
N PHE A 132 4.50 -10.74 -4.88
CA PHE A 132 3.76 -9.82 -4.01
C PHE A 132 4.07 -8.35 -4.34
N ILE A 133 5.35 -7.98 -4.45
CA ILE A 133 5.76 -6.61 -4.79
C ILE A 133 5.18 -6.16 -6.13
N LYS A 134 5.19 -7.04 -7.13
CA LYS A 134 4.58 -6.73 -8.43
C LYS A 134 3.07 -6.48 -8.29
N SER A 135 2.36 -7.32 -7.55
CA SER A 135 0.93 -7.13 -7.30
C SER A 135 0.64 -5.84 -6.55
N PHE A 136 1.46 -5.51 -5.55
CA PHE A 136 1.34 -4.27 -4.79
C PHE A 136 1.58 -3.03 -5.68
N GLN A 137 2.61 -3.03 -6.52
CA GLN A 137 2.85 -1.91 -7.45
C GLN A 137 1.71 -1.69 -8.45
N VAL A 138 1.11 -2.77 -8.96
CA VAL A 138 -0.06 -2.69 -9.86
C VAL A 138 -1.27 -2.10 -9.15
N HIS A 139 -1.43 -2.42 -7.87
CA HIS A 139 -2.50 -1.89 -7.03
C HIS A 139 -2.33 -0.38 -6.79
N GLU A 140 -1.15 0.05 -6.33
CA GLU A 140 -0.81 1.47 -6.13
C GLU A 140 -1.00 2.32 -7.40
N GLU A 141 -0.58 1.79 -8.56
CA GLU A 141 -0.76 2.47 -9.85
C GLU A 141 -2.25 2.61 -10.21
N ALA A 142 -3.06 1.59 -9.93
CA ALA A 142 -4.49 1.60 -10.20
C ALA A 142 -5.24 2.56 -9.26
N GLU A 143 -4.82 2.67 -8.01
CA GLU A 143 -5.31 3.66 -7.04
C GLU A 143 -4.98 5.07 -7.50
N LEU A 144 -3.69 5.35 -7.78
CA LEU A 144 -3.25 6.65 -8.28
C LEU A 144 -4.03 7.08 -9.53
N THR A 145 -4.23 6.14 -10.47
CA THR A 145 -5.01 6.40 -11.68
C THR A 145 -6.46 6.77 -11.34
N LEU A 146 -7.11 6.04 -10.43
CA LEU A 146 -8.49 6.32 -10.03
C LEU A 146 -8.63 7.72 -9.41
N ILE A 147 -7.67 8.14 -8.60
CA ILE A 147 -7.68 9.47 -7.97
C ILE A 147 -7.49 10.58 -9.01
N LEU A 148 -6.57 10.38 -9.97
CA LEU A 148 -6.35 11.33 -11.05
C LEU A 148 -7.60 11.45 -11.95
N GLU A 149 -8.28 10.33 -12.25
CA GLU A 149 -9.55 10.33 -13.00
C GLU A 149 -10.67 11.07 -12.25
N ALA A 150 -10.78 10.87 -10.93
CA ALA A 150 -11.75 11.59 -10.11
C ALA A 150 -11.46 13.10 -10.06
N LEU A 151 -10.19 13.50 -9.96
CA LEU A 151 -9.79 14.91 -9.95
C LEU A 151 -10.03 15.61 -11.29
N ASP A 152 -9.79 14.93 -12.42
CA ASP A 152 -10.06 15.48 -13.76
C ASP A 152 -11.57 15.71 -13.97
N SER A 153 -12.40 14.79 -13.45
CA SER A 153 -13.86 14.90 -13.49
C SER A 153 -14.39 16.08 -12.67
N ASP A 154 -13.76 16.42 -11.53
CA ASP A 154 -14.07 17.60 -10.72
C ASP A 154 -13.76 18.91 -11.48
N LEU A 155 -12.63 18.95 -12.19
CA LEU A 155 -12.18 20.12 -12.95
C LEU A 155 -12.97 20.36 -14.25
N GLY A 156 -13.63 19.32 -14.77
CA GLY A 156 -14.47 19.38 -15.98
C GLY A 156 -15.81 20.11 -15.81
N VAL A 157 -16.20 20.46 -14.58
CA VAL A 157 -17.42 21.24 -14.30
C VAL A 157 -17.09 22.74 -14.21
N CYS A 158 -16.66 23.32 -15.33
CA CYS A 158 -16.64 24.78 -15.53
C CYS A 158 -17.37 25.09 -16.84
N ASP A 159 -18.67 25.38 -16.73
CA ASP A 159 -19.41 26.17 -17.73
C ASP A 159 -19.40 27.64 -17.30
#